data_AF-A0A6M7V3H0-F1
#
_entry.id   AF-A0A6M7V3H0-F1
#
_cell.length_a   1.000
_cell.length_b   1.000
_cell.length_c   1.000
_cell.angle_alpha   90.00
_cell.angle_beta   90.00
_cell.angle_gamma   90.00
#
_symmetry.space_group_name_H-M   'P 1'
#
loop_
_entity.id
_entity.type
_entity.pdbx_description
1 polymer ?
#
loop_
_entity_poly.entity_id
_entity_poly.type
_entity_poly.pdbx_seq_one_letter_code
_entity_poly.pdbx_strand_id
1 'polypeptide(L)'
;MERGNPAGRVCQQCSGSLEGKRSDAKFCGVNCRNAHFKHQVGRVDAITAQELIGSAMRTALIEAEILNPQDEHDPDKLREAFSLMCRKFEKNYA
;
A
#
# COMPACT_ATOMS: atom_id res chain seq x y z
N MET A 1 -16.76 -35.60 35.96
CA MET A 1 -17.21 -34.51 35.05
C MET A 1 -15.99 -33.96 34.34
N GLU A 2 -15.54 -34.66 33.30
CA GLU A 2 -14.42 -34.21 32.46
C GLU A 2 -14.96 -33.17 31.48
N ARG A 3 -14.58 -31.91 31.69
CA ARG A 3 -14.95 -30.81 30.81
C ARG A 3 -14.21 -31.00 29.49
N GLY A 4 -14.99 -31.29 28.44
CA GLY A 4 -14.51 -31.56 27.09
C GLY A 4 -13.50 -30.53 26.60
N ASN A 5 -12.43 -31.06 26.01
CA ASN A 5 -11.43 -30.34 25.23
C ASN A 5 -12.11 -29.54 24.10
N PRO A 6 -12.19 -28.20 24.14
CA PRO A 6 -12.76 -27.44 23.05
C PRO A 6 -11.68 -27.19 21.99
N ALA A 7 -11.35 -28.28 21.27
CA ALA A 7 -10.65 -28.39 19.99
C ALA A 7 -9.31 -27.64 19.87
N GLY A 8 -8.34 -28.27 19.19
CA GLY A 8 -7.05 -27.68 18.80
C GLY A 8 -7.17 -26.47 17.89
N ARG A 9 -7.72 -25.37 18.41
CA ARG A 9 -7.86 -24.08 17.75
C ARG A 9 -6.48 -23.43 17.75
N VAL A 10 -5.97 -23.28 16.55
CA VAL A 10 -4.66 -22.70 16.29
C VAL A 10 -4.79 -21.30 15.70
N CYS A 11 -3.82 -20.46 16.01
CA CYS A 11 -3.70 -19.13 15.44
C CYS A 11 -3.58 -19.22 13.92
N GLN A 12 -4.39 -18.44 13.19
CA GLN A 12 -4.38 -18.43 11.73
C GLN A 12 -3.06 -17.90 11.12
N GLN A 13 -2.23 -17.22 11.92
CA GLN A 13 -0.95 -16.65 11.46
C GLN A 13 0.27 -17.52 11.78
N CYS A 14 0.33 -18.11 12.98
CA CYS A 14 1.53 -18.79 13.47
C CYS A 14 1.30 -20.23 13.93
N SER A 15 0.07 -20.74 13.78
CA SER A 15 -0.34 -22.06 14.24
C SER A 15 -0.20 -22.32 15.75
N GLY A 16 0.12 -21.28 16.55
CA GLY A 16 0.21 -21.38 18.01
C GLY A 16 -1.15 -21.60 18.68
N SER A 17 -1.14 -22.15 19.91
CA SER A 17 -2.36 -22.46 20.66
C SER A 17 -3.20 -21.23 20.99
N LEU A 18 -4.53 -21.38 20.91
CA LEU A 18 -5.53 -20.41 21.37
C LEU A 18 -6.21 -20.82 22.68
N GLU A 19 -5.59 -21.73 23.44
CA GLU A 19 -6.07 -22.13 24.75
C GLU A 19 -6.16 -20.92 25.71
N GLY A 20 -7.26 -20.86 26.47
CA GLY A 20 -7.56 -19.73 27.36
C GLY A 20 -7.97 -18.43 26.66
N LYS A 21 -8.03 -18.39 25.32
CA LYS A 21 -8.58 -17.26 24.56
C LYS A 21 -10.10 -17.42 24.36
N ARG A 22 -10.76 -16.32 23.98
CA ARG A 22 -12.20 -16.32 23.66
C ARG A 22 -12.56 -17.41 22.64
N SER A 23 -13.79 -17.89 22.69
CA SER A 23 -14.31 -18.93 21.79
C SER A 23 -14.21 -18.55 20.30
N ASP A 24 -14.25 -17.26 19.99
CA ASP A 24 -14.18 -16.69 18.63
C ASP A 24 -12.78 -16.17 18.24
N ALA A 25 -11.77 -16.37 19.09
CA ALA A 25 -10.42 -15.88 18.82
C ALA A 25 -9.83 -16.56 17.57
N LYS A 26 -9.33 -15.76 16.63
CA LYS A 26 -8.62 -16.22 15.41
C LYS A 26 -7.10 -16.12 15.50
N PHE A 27 -6.60 -15.30 16.43
CA PHE A 27 -5.19 -14.97 16.58
C PHE A 27 -4.76 -15.08 18.05
N CYS A 28 -3.53 -15.54 18.31
CA CYS A 28 -3.00 -15.66 19.67
C CYS A 28 -2.72 -14.30 20.33
N GLY A 29 -2.57 -13.25 19.52
CA GLY A 29 -2.36 -11.87 19.97
C GLY A 29 -2.42 -10.84 18.85
N VAL A 30 -2.31 -9.57 19.24
CA VAL A 30 -2.40 -8.40 18.34
C VAL A 30 -1.33 -8.44 17.24
N ASN A 31 -0.13 -8.91 17.55
CA ASN A 31 0.97 -9.02 16.57
C ASN A 31 0.60 -9.98 15.43
N CYS A 32 0.05 -11.16 15.76
CA CYS A 32 -0.38 -12.14 14.76
C CYS A 32 -1.57 -11.64 13.94
N ARG A 33 -2.52 -10.92 14.57
CA ARG A 33 -3.62 -10.26 13.86
C ARG A 33 -3.10 -9.23 12.86
N ASN A 34 -2.19 -8.35 13.28
CA ASN A 34 -1.65 -7.29 12.43
C ASN A 34 -0.80 -7.87 11.28
N ALA A 35 0.00 -8.92 11.54
CA ALA A 35 0.77 -9.59 10.50
C ALA A 35 -0.13 -10.27 9.46
N HIS A 36 -1.15 -11.00 9.91
CA HIS A 36 -2.12 -11.65 9.02
C HIS A 36 -2.81 -10.63 8.10
N PHE A 37 -3.28 -9.51 8.65
CA PHE A 37 -3.88 -8.47 7.82
C PHE A 37 -2.86 -7.80 6.89
N LYS A 38 -1.65 -7.47 7.35
CA LYS A 38 -0.58 -6.94 6.46
C LYS A 38 -0.28 -7.84 5.26
N HIS A 39 -0.36 -9.16 5.43
CA HIS A 39 -0.15 -10.12 4.33
C HIS A 39 -1.37 -10.17 3.40
N GLN A 40 -2.60 -10.07 3.93
CA GLN A 40 -3.82 -10.13 3.13
C GLN A 40 -4.14 -8.85 2.36
N VAL A 41 -3.87 -7.66 2.90
CA VAL A 41 -4.05 -6.40 2.17
C VAL A 41 -2.85 -6.05 1.28
N GLY A 42 -1.84 -6.93 1.22
CA GLY A 42 -0.51 -6.58 0.73
C GLY A 42 0.11 -5.50 1.62
N ARG A 43 1.43 -5.36 1.57
CA ARG A 43 1.94 -3.99 1.70
C ARG A 43 1.33 -3.27 0.51
N VAL A 44 0.40 -2.35 0.77
CA VAL A 44 0.26 -1.20 -0.13
C VAL A 44 1.58 -0.45 0.04
N ASP A 45 2.64 -0.96 -0.59
CA ASP A 45 3.81 -0.15 -0.85
C ASP A 45 3.23 1.07 -1.56
N ALA A 46 3.39 2.24 -0.94
CA ALA A 46 2.78 3.46 -1.43
C ALA A 46 3.18 3.60 -2.89
N ILE A 47 2.21 3.45 -3.80
CA ILE A 47 2.48 3.52 -5.24
C ILE A 47 3.12 4.87 -5.48
N THR A 48 4.38 4.85 -5.91
CA THR A 48 5.18 6.04 -6.05
C THR A 48 4.71 6.83 -7.26
N ALA A 49 4.97 8.13 -7.29
CA ALA A 49 4.66 8.94 -8.47
C ALA A 49 5.39 8.41 -9.72
N GLN A 50 6.57 7.82 -9.53
CA GLN A 50 7.40 7.21 -10.57
C GLN A 50 6.77 5.94 -11.17
N GLU A 51 5.99 5.19 -10.38
CA GLU A 51 5.25 4.01 -10.86
C GLU A 51 4.01 4.40 -11.65
N LEU A 52 3.33 5.49 -11.28
CA LEU A 52 2.14 5.98 -12.00
C LEU A 52 2.51 6.83 -13.23
N ILE A 53 3.52 7.69 -13.10
CA ILE A 53 4.02 8.57 -14.15
C ILE A 53 5.25 7.88 -14.76
N GLY A 54 4.99 7.01 -15.73
CA GLY A 54 6.03 6.24 -16.42
C GLY A 54 7.07 7.10 -17.15
N SER A 55 8.20 6.49 -17.53
CA SER A 55 9.35 7.18 -18.13
C SER A 55 8.99 8.06 -19.33
N ALA A 56 8.17 7.57 -20.25
CA ALA A 56 7.74 8.34 -21.41
C ALA A 56 7.04 9.66 -21.03
N MET A 57 6.20 9.64 -19.99
CA MET A 57 5.54 10.85 -19.49
C MET A 57 6.53 11.78 -18.81
N ARG A 58 7.51 11.25 -18.06
CA ARG A 58 8.57 12.05 -17.44
C ARG A 58 9.42 12.76 -18.49
N THR A 59 9.83 12.05 -19.54
CA THR A 59 10.54 12.61 -20.68
C THR A 59 9.74 13.73 -21.34
N ALA A 60 8.44 13.51 -21.60
CA ALA A 60 7.58 14.54 -22.17
C ALA A 60 7.46 15.78 -21.27
N LEU A 61 7.38 15.62 -19.94
CA LEU A 61 7.36 16.74 -18.99
C LEU A 61 8.68 17.53 -18.98
N ILE A 62 9.81 16.85 -19.18
CA ILE A 62 11.12 17.48 -19.30
C ILE A 62 11.24 18.24 -20.62
N GLU A 63 10.89 17.62 -21.74
CA GLU A 63 10.93 18.23 -23.07
C GLU A 63 9.99 19.45 -23.18
N ALA A 64 8.87 19.43 -22.47
CA ALA A 64 7.95 20.56 -22.38
C ALA A 64 8.40 21.66 -21.38
N GLU A 65 9.60 21.53 -20.80
CA GLU A 65 10.17 22.43 -19.77
C GLU A 65 9.24 22.60 -18.54
N ILE A 66 8.44 21.57 -18.22
CA ILE A 66 7.54 21.55 -17.06
C ILE A 66 8.23 20.91 -15.84
N LEU A 67 9.15 19.97 -16.09
CA LEU A 67 9.95 19.30 -15.07
C LEU A 67 11.45 19.52 -15.36
N ASN A 68 12.22 19.86 -14.33
CA ASN A 68 13.67 19.92 -14.44
C ASN A 68 14.24 18.49 -14.52
N PRO A 69 15.15 18.16 -15.48
CA PRO A 69 15.80 16.85 -15.55
C PRO A 69 16.41 16.36 -14.23
N GLN A 70 16.92 17.27 -13.40
CA GLN A 70 17.52 16.91 -12.10
C GLN A 70 16.49 16.41 -11.09
N ASP A 71 15.22 16.77 -11.28
CA ASP A 71 14.11 16.43 -10.41
C ASP A 71 13.32 15.20 -10.92
N GLU A 72 13.79 14.51 -11.98
CA GLU A 72 13.06 13.38 -12.59
C GLU A 72 12.74 12.26 -11.59
N HIS A 73 13.56 12.08 -10.58
CA HIS A 73 13.38 11.05 -9.57
C HIS A 73 12.75 11.56 -8.27
N ASP A 74 12.38 12.84 -8.18
CA ASP A 74 11.65 13.40 -7.05
C ASP A 74 10.13 13.19 -7.24
N PRO A 75 9.47 12.40 -6.38
CA PRO A 75 8.05 12.08 -6.54
C PRO A 75 7.13 13.29 -6.40
N ASP A 76 7.50 14.26 -5.58
CA ASP A 76 6.66 15.43 -5.31
C ASP A 76 6.75 16.42 -6.47
N LYS A 77 7.96 16.60 -7.02
CA LYS A 77 8.18 17.39 -8.24
C LYS A 77 7.50 16.79 -9.47
N LEU A 78 7.53 15.47 -9.60
CA LEU A 78 6.80 14.76 -10.66
C LEU A 78 5.29 15.00 -10.61
N ARG A 79 4.68 14.88 -9.42
CA ARG A 79 3.24 15.13 -9.24
C ARG A 79 2.88 16.58 -9.53
N GLU A 80 3.72 17.52 -9.09
CA GLU A 80 3.53 18.95 -9.33
C GLU A 80 3.56 19.25 -10.83
N ALA A 81 4.57 18.76 -11.55
CA ALA A 81 4.73 18.93 -12.98
C ALA A 81 3.55 18.33 -13.77
N PHE A 82 3.14 17.11 -13.43
CA PHE A 82 1.98 16.46 -14.07
C PHE A 82 0.69 17.24 -13.84
N SER A 83 0.44 17.71 -12.61
CA SER A 83 -0.74 18.52 -12.27
C SER A 83 -0.74 19.87 -12.99
N LEU A 84 0.43 20.48 -13.19
CA LEU A 84 0.56 21.70 -13.98
C LEU A 84 0.25 21.45 -15.46
N MET A 85 0.71 20.34 -16.01
CA MET A 85 0.39 19.92 -17.37
C MET A 85 -1.11 19.73 -17.56
N CYS A 86 -1.80 18.97 -16.68
CA CYS A 86 -3.26 18.80 -16.75
C CYS A 86 -4.00 20.15 -16.76
N ARG A 87 -3.63 21.08 -15.87
CA ARG A 87 -4.23 22.43 -15.82
C ARG A 87 -4.00 23.24 -17.09
N LYS A 88 -2.85 23.08 -17.76
CA LYS A 88 -2.58 23.74 -19.06
C LYS A 88 -3.46 23.15 -20.16
N PHE A 89 -3.63 21.82 -20.18
CA PHE A 89 -4.53 21.16 -21.12
C PHE A 89 -5.99 21.58 -20.91
N GLU A 90 -6.48 21.60 -19.67
CA GLU A 90 -7.83 22.08 -19.36
C GLU A 90 -8.08 23.49 -19.89
N LYS A 91 -7.12 24.42 -19.73
CA LYS A 91 -7.26 25.78 -20.25
C LYS A 91 -7.29 25.88 -21.77
N ASN A 92 -6.62 24.97 -22.47
CA ASN A 92 -6.51 25.02 -23.93
C ASN A 92 -7.69 24.33 -24.64
N TYR A 93 -8.44 23.48 -23.93
CA TYR A 93 -9.51 22.66 -24.49
C TYR A 93 -10.86 22.81 -23.77
N ALA A 94 -11.00 23.82 -22.89
CA ALA A 94 -12.27 24.28 -22.32
C ALA A 94 -12.85 25.42 -23.15
#